data_AF-C6WTH5-F1
#
_entry.id   AF-C6WTH5-F1
#
_cell.length_a   1.000
_cell.length_b   1.000
_cell.length_c   1.000
_cell.angle_alpha   90.00
_cell.angle_beta   90.00
_cell.angle_gamma   90.00
#
_symmetry.space_group_name_H-M   'P 1'
#
loop_
_entity.id
_entity.type
_entity.pdbx_description
1 polymer ?
#
loop_
_entity_poly.entity_id
_entity_poly.type
_entity_poly.pdbx_seq_one_letter_code
_entity_poly.pdbx_strand_id
1 'polypeptide(L)'
;MATKVIIQHPVNGLTRNGYFGYSWTYLFFGWLVPLFRGELGVAALHMLFTLFTFGLWQLIVSFLYNKQYMTRMLEKGYVLKDSEQVMAEARASLNIAQV
;
A
#
# COMPACT_ATOMS: atom_id res chain seq x y z
N MET A 1 -12.53 -2.66 -4.34
CA MET A 1 -12.54 -1.25 -3.86
C MET A 1 -11.39 -1.08 -2.86
N ALA A 2 -10.92 0.15 -2.59
CA ALA A 2 -9.89 0.38 -1.57
C ALA A 2 -10.49 0.18 -0.17
N THR A 3 -10.00 -0.80 0.59
CA THR A 3 -10.44 -1.03 1.97
C THR A 3 -9.31 -0.69 2.94
N LYS A 4 -9.63 0.08 3.97
CA LYS A 4 -8.68 0.48 5.01
C LYS A 4 -8.46 -0.68 5.98
N VAL A 5 -7.22 -0.85 6.43
CA VAL A 5 -6.87 -1.73 7.55
C VAL A 5 -5.81 -1.06 8.40
N ILE A 6 -5.96 -1.10 9.72
CA ILE A 6 -4.95 -0.59 10.65
C ILE A 6 -3.78 -1.57 10.75
N ILE A 7 -2.57 -1.05 10.66
CA ILE A 7 -1.33 -1.79 10.92
C ILE A 7 -0.55 -1.14 12.04
N GLN A 8 0.13 -1.94 12.85
CA GLN A 8 0.95 -1.46 13.96
C GLN A 8 2.30 -2.18 14.00
N HIS A 9 3.37 -1.44 14.28
CA HIS A 9 4.66 -2.05 14.55
C HIS A 9 4.72 -2.49 16.03
N PRO A 10 5.00 -3.78 16.33
CA PRO A 10 4.80 -4.35 17.67
C PRO A 10 5.77 -3.80 18.72
N VAL A 11 6.98 -3.39 18.31
CA VAL A 11 8.04 -2.96 19.25
C VAL A 11 7.85 -1.53 19.75
N ASN A 12 7.41 -0.62 18.88
CA ASN A 12 7.33 0.82 19.17
C ASN A 12 5.89 1.35 19.19
N GLY A 13 4.90 0.49 18.91
CA GLY A 13 3.49 0.86 18.89
C GLY A 13 3.07 1.79 17.75
N LEU A 14 3.94 2.07 16.77
CA LEU A 14 3.62 3.00 15.70
C LEU A 14 2.50 2.45 14.81
N THR A 15 1.38 3.16 14.80
CA THR A 15 0.19 2.79 14.05
C THR A 15 0.14 3.54 12.72
N ARG A 16 -0.24 2.84 11.64
CA ARG A 16 -0.45 3.43 10.31
C ARG A 16 -1.73 2.89 9.69
N ASN A 17 -2.31 3.68 8.80
CA ASN A 17 -3.40 3.23 7.95
C ASN A 17 -2.81 2.52 6.73
N GLY A 18 -3.10 1.24 6.60
CA GLY A 18 -2.91 0.44 5.40
C GLY A 18 -4.17 0.42 4.54
N TYR A 19 -4.00 0.05 3.27
CA TYR A 19 -5.10 -0.14 2.33
C TYR A 19 -4.84 -1.37 1.46
N PHE A 20 -5.88 -2.16 1.19
CA PHE A 20 -5.85 -3.26 0.23
C PHE A 20 -6.93 -3.08 -0.86
N GLY A 21 -6.81 -3.84 -1.96
CA GLY A 21 -7.63 -3.65 -3.16
C GLY A 21 -7.16 -2.48 -4.05
N TYR A 22 -8.02 -2.05 -4.98
CA TYR A 22 -7.72 -1.01 -5.97
C TYR A 22 -7.36 0.35 -5.35
N SER A 23 -6.33 1.04 -5.85
CA SER A 23 -5.85 2.31 -5.32
C SER A 23 -6.31 3.51 -6.13
N TRP A 24 -7.47 4.08 -5.75
CA TRP A 24 -8.00 5.30 -6.36
C TRP A 24 -7.06 6.50 -6.22
N THR A 25 -6.45 6.68 -5.05
CA THR A 25 -5.50 7.78 -4.83
C THR A 25 -4.30 7.67 -5.76
N TYR A 26 -3.81 6.46 -6.02
CA TYR A 26 -2.68 6.27 -6.92
C TYR A 26 -3.06 6.52 -8.37
N LEU A 27 -4.27 6.15 -8.81
CA LEU A 27 -4.73 6.44 -10.17
C LEU A 27 -4.64 7.94 -10.51
N PHE A 28 -5.14 8.80 -9.61
CA PHE A 28 -5.23 10.24 -9.85
C PHE A 28 -3.96 11.03 -9.51
N PHE A 29 -3.18 10.58 -8.52
CA PHE A 29 -2.02 11.34 -8.01
C PHE A 29 -0.67 10.65 -8.25
N GLY A 30 -0.67 9.41 -8.74
CA GLY A 30 0.54 8.68 -9.15
C GLY A 30 1.65 8.68 -8.09
N TRP A 31 2.83 9.15 -8.49
CA TRP A 31 4.04 9.17 -7.67
C TRP A 31 3.96 10.10 -6.44
N LEU A 32 3.01 11.03 -6.38
CA LEU A 32 2.78 11.85 -5.19
C LEU A 32 2.28 11.01 -4.00
N VAL A 33 1.60 9.89 -4.27
CA VAL A 33 1.09 9.01 -3.20
C VAL A 33 2.22 8.37 -2.39
N PRO A 34 3.21 7.67 -2.97
CA PRO A 34 4.35 7.17 -2.20
C PRO A 34 5.19 8.30 -1.60
N LEU A 35 5.24 9.48 -2.22
CA LEU A 35 5.94 10.64 -1.65
C LEU A 35 5.34 11.04 -0.30
N PHE A 36 4.03 11.29 -0.25
CA PHE A 36 3.35 11.67 0.99
C PHE A 36 3.28 10.54 2.02
N ARG A 37 3.41 9.27 1.59
CA ARG A 37 3.54 8.12 2.50
C ARG A 37 4.96 7.94 3.06
N GLY A 38 5.92 8.77 2.65
CA GLY A 38 7.31 8.72 3.12
C GLY A 38 8.16 7.66 2.43
N GLU A 39 7.73 7.13 1.27
CA GLU A 39 8.49 6.16 0.48
C GLU A 39 9.29 6.87 -0.64
N LEU A 40 10.32 7.65 -0.26
CA LEU A 40 11.06 8.51 -1.20
C LEU A 40 11.63 7.76 -2.42
N GLY A 41 12.24 6.59 -2.21
CA GLY A 41 12.78 5.79 -3.31
C GLY A 41 11.70 5.25 -4.25
N VAL A 42 10.55 4.83 -3.69
CA VAL A 42 9.39 4.38 -4.48
C VAL A 42 8.82 5.57 -5.26
N ALA A 43 8.70 6.74 -4.64
CA ALA A 43 8.22 7.95 -5.29
C ALA A 43 9.10 8.37 -6.47
N ALA A 44 10.42 8.39 -6.30
CA ALA A 44 11.36 8.71 -7.39
C ALA A 44 11.24 7.71 -8.55
N LEU A 45 11.15 6.42 -8.26
CA LEU A 45 10.96 5.39 -9.29
C LEU A 45 9.63 5.54 -10.04
N HIS A 46 8.54 5.83 -9.32
CA HIS A 46 7.22 5.98 -9.93
C HIS A 46 7.14 7.28 -10.74
N MET A 47 7.80 8.34 -10.29
CA MET A 47 7.96 9.58 -11.07
C MET A 47 8.65 9.27 -12.40
N LEU A 48 9.77 8.54 -12.36
CA LEU A 48 10.52 8.17 -13.56
C LEU A 48 9.64 7.43 -14.57
N PHE A 49 8.90 6.41 -14.13
CA PHE A 49 7.97 5.68 -15.01
C PHE A 49 6.81 6.54 -15.50
N THR A 50 6.22 7.39 -14.65
CA THR A 50 5.18 8.32 -15.06
C THR A 50 5.67 9.27 -16.17
N LEU A 51 6.91 9.78 -16.08
CA LEU A 51 7.49 10.65 -17.11
C LEU A 51 7.69 9.92 -18.44
N PHE A 52 8.28 8.71 -18.42
CA PHE A 52 8.55 7.97 -19.66
C PHE A 52 7.30 7.34 -20.30
N THR A 53 6.27 7.05 -19.52
CA THR A 53 5.00 6.47 -20.02
C THR A 53 3.91 7.51 -20.24
N PHE A 54 4.21 8.80 -20.04
CA PHE A 54 3.23 9.90 -20.09
C PHE A 54 1.98 9.61 -19.23
N GLY A 55 2.18 9.03 -18.04
CA GLY A 55 1.12 8.70 -17.09
C GLY A 55 0.38 7.38 -17.32
N LEU A 56 0.59 6.67 -18.43
CA LEU A 56 -0.09 5.39 -18.71
C LEU A 56 0.25 4.31 -17.66
N TRP A 57 1.46 4.34 -17.11
CA TRP A 57 1.88 3.47 -15.99
C TRP A 57 0.91 3.52 -14.79
N GLN A 58 0.29 4.69 -14.54
CA GLN A 58 -0.58 4.88 -13.39
C GLN A 58 -1.84 4.01 -13.46
N LEU A 59 -2.36 3.79 -14.68
CA LEU A 59 -3.54 2.96 -14.92
C LEU A 59 -3.28 1.53 -14.47
N ILE A 60 -2.10 0.98 -14.78
CA ILE A 60 -1.72 -0.38 -14.43
C ILE A 60 -1.41 -0.47 -12.93
N VAL A 61 -0.56 0.43 -12.42
CA VAL A 61 -0.08 0.32 -11.03
C VAL A 61 -1.13 0.67 -10.00
N SER A 62 -2.21 1.38 -10.34
CA SER A 62 -3.37 1.55 -9.45
C SER A 62 -3.95 0.23 -8.94
N PHE A 63 -3.86 -0.87 -9.70
CA PHE A 63 -4.28 -2.21 -9.25
C PHE A 63 -3.29 -2.88 -8.30
N LEU A 64 -2.00 -2.50 -8.38
CA LEU A 64 -0.90 -3.17 -7.69
C LEU A 64 -0.42 -2.40 -6.45
N TYR A 65 -0.54 -1.08 -6.46
CA TYR A 65 0.14 -0.17 -5.54
C TYR A 65 -0.18 -0.46 -4.07
N ASN A 66 -1.46 -0.62 -3.73
CA ASN A 66 -1.87 -0.91 -2.36
C ASN A 66 -1.27 -2.22 -1.85
N LYS A 67 -1.28 -3.28 -2.67
CA LYS A 67 -0.66 -4.57 -2.32
C LYS A 67 0.84 -4.42 -2.11
N GLN A 68 1.54 -3.76 -3.04
CA GLN A 68 2.99 -3.53 -2.92
C GLN A 68 3.36 -2.72 -1.68
N TYR A 69 2.60 -1.65 -1.39
CA TYR A 69 2.78 -0.86 -0.17
C TYR A 69 2.59 -1.70 1.09
N MET A 70 1.51 -2.49 1.15
CA MET A 70 1.23 -3.35 2.29
C MET A 70 2.30 -4.41 2.49
N THR A 71 2.75 -5.09 1.43
CA THR A 71 3.86 -6.05 1.49
C THR A 71 5.11 -5.40 2.10
N ARG A 72 5.52 -4.22 1.63
CA ARG A 72 6.67 -3.50 2.19
C ARG A 72 6.50 -3.11 3.65
N MET A 73 5.28 -2.80 4.09
CA MET A 73 5.03 -2.50 5.51
C MET A 73 5.16 -3.75 6.38
N LEU A 74 4.63 -4.88 5.92
CA LEU A 74 4.73 -6.15 6.63
C LEU A 74 6.17 -6.65 6.71
N GLU A 75 6.95 -6.52 5.63
CA GLU A 75 8.39 -6.80 5.61
C GLU A 75 9.18 -5.90 6.58
N LYS A 76 8.70 -4.66 6.82
CA LYS A 76 9.24 -3.74 7.84
C LYS A 76 8.81 -4.10 9.27
N GLY A 77 8.13 -5.22 9.47
CA GLY A 77 7.71 -5.72 10.79
C GLY A 77 6.39 -5.15 11.30
N TYR A 78 5.61 -4.44 10.48
CA TYR A 78 4.24 -4.10 10.86
C TYR A 78 3.35 -5.34 10.84
N VAL A 79 2.37 -5.38 11.75
CA VAL A 79 1.34 -6.42 11.80
C VAL A 79 -0.05 -5.80 11.64
N LEU A 80 -1.01 -6.58 11.14
CA LEU A 80 -2.41 -6.16 11.09
C LEU A 80 -2.94 -6.00 12.51
N LYS A 81 -3.64 -4.90 12.78
CA LYS A 81 -4.22 -4.60 14.10
C LYS A 81 -5.55 -3.86 13.95
N ASP A 82 -6.52 -4.58 13.40
CA ASP A 82 -7.89 -4.09 13.19
C ASP A 82 -8.90 -5.15 13.66
N SER A 83 -10.18 -4.98 13.37
CA SER A 83 -11.18 -6.01 13.66
C SER A 83 -10.85 -7.34 12.96
N GLU A 84 -11.23 -8.46 13.58
CA GLU A 84 -10.91 -9.79 13.06
C GLU A 84 -11.41 -10.00 11.62
N GLN A 85 -12.61 -9.49 11.32
CA GLN A 85 -13.18 -9.50 9.98
C GLN A 85 -12.30 -8.75 8.96
N VAL A 86 -11.91 -7.51 9.26
CA VAL A 86 -11.07 -6.70 8.35
C VAL A 86 -9.70 -7.32 8.18
N MET A 87 -9.13 -7.89 9.25
CA MET A 87 -7.85 -8.60 9.17
C MET A 87 -7.95 -9.86 8.31
N ALA A 88 -9.04 -10.62 8.38
CA ALA A 88 -9.27 -11.79 7.53
C ALA A 88 -9.38 -11.40 6.05
N GLU A 89 -10.14 -10.35 5.73
CA GLU A 89 -10.27 -9.80 4.38
C GLU A 89 -8.91 -9.30 3.84
N ALA A 90 -8.16 -8.57 4.66
CA ALA A 90 -6.83 -8.08 4.30
C ALA A 90 -5.86 -9.24 4.01
N ARG A 91 -5.83 -10.28 4.85
CA ARG A 91 -5.00 -11.48 4.63
C ARG A 91 -5.35 -12.17 3.32
N ALA A 92 -6.64 -12.34 3.02
CA ALA A 92 -7.12 -12.92 1.78
C ALA A 92 -6.71 -12.08 0.55
N SER A 93 -6.88 -10.75 0.62
CA SER A 93 -6.52 -9.86 -0.50
C SER A 93 -5.01 -9.75 -0.73
N LEU A 94 -4.20 -9.90 0.32
CA LEU A 94 -2.75 -9.73 0.26
C LEU A 94 -2.00 -11.07 0.07
N ASN A 95 -2.70 -12.21 0.07
CA ASN A 95 -2.13 -13.56 0.04
C ASN A 95 -1.18 -13.85 1.21
N ILE A 96 -1.60 -13.51 2.43
CA ILE A 96 -0.81 -13.74 3.66
C ILE A 96 -1.47 -14.87 4.45
N ALA A 97 -0.66 -15.83 4.91
CA ALA A 97 -1.16 -16.92 5.76
C ALA A 97 -1.70 -16.40 7.09
N GLN A 98 -2.70 -17.09 7.66
CA GLN A 98 -3.06 -16.93 9.07
C GLN A 98 -1.97 -17.64 9.89
N VAL A 99 -1.22 -16.87 10.67
CA VAL A 99 -0.24 -17.36 11.64
C VAL A 99 -0.73 -16.98 13.03
#